data_AF-A0A840Z2X2-F1
#
_entry.id   AF-A0A840Z2X2-F1
#
_cell.length_a   1.000
_cell.length_b   1.000
_cell.length_c   1.000
_cell.angle_alpha   90.00
_cell.angle_beta   90.00
_cell.angle_gamma   90.00
#
_symmetry.space_group_name_H-M   'P 1'
#
loop_
_entity.id
_entity.type
_entity.pdbx_description
1 polymer ?
#
loop_
_entity_poly.entity_id
_entity_poly.type
_entity_poly.pdbx_seq_one_letter_code
_entity_poly.pdbx_strand_id
1 'polypeptide(L)'
;MRQETNARLIVTPLVMALVLTGCGKGNKGLDATGNVASAPTPRDLGKDEKPSGAMDNWGKKIDITCPATFPIPQRPADAPVDDVRGLRLGVSGNTAIRFAQCKDGKVLDSVYAEGDESFNHNSGGLKIRTMATVATGTLPDYWYRTRFNGDFEQDPSKKLAHTDAIWHFLMDGMPGKEKLYGIWLEQPFAKGSQPTVASQAAALKKKYGEPNYTDSNGRAYWLHLPNGQPIPEFNRDLLHRCSRYLSASQQSLSFDPECGLVITASLTPAQNPMLAQSVNVAAADPAALYDYEQNHFEAERDATLASQASQQASNATGGTF
;
A
#
# COMPACT_ATOMS: atom_id res chain seq x y z
N MET A 1 66.41 2.07 -8.30
CA MET A 1 67.21 1.09 -7.53
C MET A 1 66.24 0.26 -6.70
N ARG A 2 66.28 -1.08 -6.88
CA ARG A 2 65.69 -2.19 -6.08
C ARG A 2 64.16 -2.17 -5.94
N GLN A 3 63.34 -3.04 -6.54
CA GLN A 3 63.38 -4.50 -6.81
C GLN A 3 63.34 -5.38 -5.55
N GLU A 4 62.20 -6.05 -5.32
CA GLU A 4 61.93 -7.32 -4.59
C GLU A 4 60.39 -7.44 -4.55
N THR A 5 59.65 -8.28 -5.31
CA THR A 5 59.59 -9.74 -5.59
C THR A 5 59.23 -10.64 -4.40
N ASN A 6 58.25 -11.52 -4.64
CA ASN A 6 57.85 -12.77 -3.93
C ASN A 6 56.78 -12.62 -2.81
N ALA A 7 55.83 -13.52 -2.60
CA ALA A 7 55.57 -14.86 -3.13
C ALA A 7 54.08 -15.24 -3.01
N ARG A 8 53.66 -16.18 -3.87
CA ARG A 8 52.41 -16.95 -3.80
C ARG A 8 52.37 -17.81 -2.52
N LEU A 9 51.21 -17.95 -1.92
CA LEU A 9 50.84 -19.18 -1.21
C LEU A 9 49.43 -19.63 -1.64
N ILE A 10 49.38 -20.80 -2.25
CA ILE A 10 48.17 -21.55 -2.59
C ILE A 10 47.87 -22.44 -1.38
N VAL A 11 46.70 -22.32 -0.78
CA VAL A 11 46.12 -23.34 0.12
C VAL A 11 44.61 -23.40 -0.10
N THR A 12 44.11 -24.55 -0.51
CA THR A 12 42.71 -24.99 -0.48
C THR A 12 42.78 -26.52 -0.42
N PRO A 13 41.82 -27.30 0.14
CA PRO A 13 40.65 -26.97 0.96
C PRO A 13 40.57 -27.78 2.28
N LEU A 14 39.70 -27.39 3.23
CA LEU A 14 39.13 -28.34 4.19
C LEU A 14 37.61 -28.14 4.24
N VAL A 15 36.90 -29.10 3.66
CA VAL A 15 35.44 -29.24 3.73
C VAL A 15 35.11 -29.85 5.09
N MET A 16 34.45 -29.10 5.96
CA MET A 16 33.81 -29.63 7.17
C MET A 16 32.30 -29.58 6.98
N ALA A 17 31.72 -30.75 6.71
CA ALA A 17 30.29 -30.98 6.72
C ALA A 17 29.81 -31.00 8.19
N LEU A 18 28.98 -30.04 8.59
CA LEU A 18 28.19 -30.12 9.81
C LEU A 18 26.80 -30.69 9.47
N VAL A 19 26.54 -31.90 9.93
CA VAL A 19 25.20 -32.51 9.95
C VAL A 19 24.52 -32.08 11.25
N LEU A 20 23.51 -31.21 11.15
CA LEU A 20 22.60 -30.88 12.25
C LEU A 20 21.31 -31.68 12.08
N THR A 21 21.22 -32.81 12.78
CA THR A 21 19.94 -33.50 13.04
C THR A 21 19.39 -33.04 14.39
N GLY A 22 18.27 -32.35 14.36
CA GLY A 22 17.50 -31.96 15.54
C GLY A 22 16.02 -31.82 15.22
N CYS A 23 15.25 -32.89 15.45
CA CYS A 23 13.80 -32.93 15.34
C CYS A 23 13.14 -32.20 16.52
N GLY A 24 12.43 -31.10 16.25
CA GLY A 24 11.45 -30.48 17.16
C GLY A 24 10.03 -30.73 16.65
N LYS A 25 9.16 -31.20 17.54
CA LYS A 25 7.88 -31.89 17.32
C LYS A 25 6.73 -30.89 17.16
N GLY A 26 5.95 -30.96 16.07
CA GLY A 26 4.75 -30.15 15.85
C GLY A 26 3.61 -30.98 15.24
N ASN A 27 2.44 -30.96 15.87
CA ASN A 27 1.25 -31.73 15.51
C ASN A 27 0.79 -31.48 14.07
N LYS A 28 0.63 -32.55 13.28
CA LYS A 28 0.13 -32.46 11.91
C LYS A 28 -1.40 -32.62 11.90
N GLY A 29 -2.11 -31.59 11.43
CA GLY A 29 -3.53 -31.70 11.08
C GLY A 29 -3.72 -32.64 9.88
N LEU A 30 -4.74 -33.49 9.97
CA LEU A 30 -5.15 -34.41 8.91
C LEU A 30 -6.06 -33.67 7.92
N ASP A 31 -5.97 -34.01 6.63
CA ASP A 31 -6.90 -33.53 5.61
C ASP A 31 -8.24 -34.30 5.63
N ALA A 32 -9.19 -33.90 4.78
CA ALA A 32 -10.54 -34.47 4.68
C ALA A 32 -10.58 -35.95 4.24
N THR A 33 -9.43 -36.58 4.00
CA THR A 33 -9.29 -38.02 3.71
C THR A 33 -8.52 -38.78 4.81
N GLY A 34 -8.19 -38.11 5.92
CA GLY A 34 -7.49 -38.72 7.04
C GLY A 34 -5.98 -38.89 6.80
N ASN A 35 -5.40 -38.21 5.82
CA ASN A 35 -3.97 -38.23 5.57
C ASN A 35 -3.27 -37.03 6.18
N VAL A 36 -2.03 -37.26 6.64
CA VAL A 36 -1.15 -36.21 7.15
C VAL A 36 -0.84 -35.24 6.01
N ALA A 37 -1.37 -34.01 6.08
CA ALA A 37 -1.08 -32.98 5.09
C ALA A 37 0.45 -32.83 4.98
N SER A 38 0.99 -33.19 3.83
CA SER A 38 2.42 -33.06 3.57
C SER A 38 2.73 -31.57 3.42
N ALA A 39 3.75 -31.10 4.13
CA ALA A 39 4.27 -29.75 3.92
C ALA A 39 4.59 -29.57 2.43
N PRO A 40 4.28 -28.41 1.81
CA PRO A 40 4.64 -28.18 0.43
C PRO A 40 6.14 -28.40 0.28
N THR A 41 6.53 -29.36 -0.55
CA THR A 41 7.94 -29.65 -0.79
C THR A 41 8.48 -28.47 -1.61
N PRO A 42 9.57 -27.82 -1.18
CA PRO A 42 10.22 -26.82 -2.02
C PRO A 42 10.55 -27.45 -3.37
N ARG A 43 10.03 -26.88 -4.45
CA ARG A 43 10.40 -27.25 -5.81
C ARG A 43 10.99 -26.03 -6.49
N ASP A 44 11.96 -26.28 -7.35
CA ASP A 44 12.44 -25.25 -8.26
C ASP A 44 11.29 -24.82 -9.19
N LEU A 45 11.32 -23.54 -9.55
CA LEU A 45 10.36 -22.96 -10.49
C LEU A 45 10.47 -23.67 -11.84
N GLY A 46 9.32 -23.94 -12.46
CA GLY A 46 9.29 -24.45 -13.84
C GLY A 46 9.94 -23.45 -14.80
N LYS A 47 10.37 -23.90 -15.98
CA LYS A 47 11.03 -23.08 -17.01
C LYS A 47 10.23 -21.81 -17.40
N ASP A 48 8.90 -21.86 -17.25
CA ASP A 48 7.97 -20.77 -17.56
C ASP A 48 7.30 -20.17 -16.32
N GLU A 49 7.73 -20.58 -15.12
CA GLU A 49 7.19 -20.11 -13.85
C GLU A 49 8.14 -19.08 -13.27
N LYS A 50 7.64 -17.86 -13.04
CA LYS A 50 8.41 -16.77 -12.45
C LYS A 50 8.18 -16.76 -10.93
N PRO A 51 9.16 -16.27 -10.13
CA PRO A 51 8.92 -16.03 -8.71
C PRO A 51 7.63 -15.23 -8.54
N SER A 52 6.75 -15.59 -7.62
CA SER A 52 5.62 -14.73 -7.26
C SER A 52 6.18 -13.37 -6.83
N GLY A 53 5.88 -12.32 -7.60
CA GLY A 53 6.47 -10.98 -7.44
C GLY A 53 7.57 -10.60 -8.43
N ALA A 54 7.90 -11.44 -9.42
CA ALA A 54 8.77 -11.05 -10.54
C ALA A 54 7.95 -10.36 -11.64
N MET A 55 8.22 -9.07 -11.80
CA MET A 55 7.56 -8.10 -12.68
C MET A 55 7.63 -8.50 -14.17
N ASP A 56 6.50 -8.40 -14.87
CA ASP A 56 6.44 -8.56 -16.33
C ASP A 56 5.48 -7.63 -17.07
N ASN A 57 4.59 -6.91 -16.38
CA ASN A 57 3.44 -6.31 -17.06
C ASN A 57 3.21 -4.85 -16.64
N TRP A 58 4.08 -3.96 -17.12
CA TRP A 58 3.74 -2.54 -17.23
C TRP A 58 2.69 -2.35 -18.32
N GLY A 59 1.52 -1.84 -17.95
CA GLY A 59 0.58 -1.23 -18.89
C GLY A 59 -0.12 -2.17 -19.88
N LYS A 60 -0.25 -3.47 -19.56
CA LYS A 60 -1.18 -4.34 -20.28
C LYS A 60 -2.58 -4.19 -19.70
N LYS A 61 -3.58 -4.05 -20.59
CA LYS A 61 -4.96 -4.38 -20.24
C LYS A 61 -4.97 -5.84 -19.83
N ILE A 62 -5.09 -6.10 -18.53
CA ILE A 62 -5.23 -7.46 -18.03
C ILE A 62 -6.65 -7.89 -18.43
N ASP A 63 -6.74 -9.03 -19.11
CA ASP A 63 -8.03 -9.61 -19.44
C ASP A 63 -8.66 -10.12 -18.14
N ILE A 64 -9.62 -9.36 -17.62
CA ILE A 64 -10.25 -9.63 -16.32
C ILE A 64 -11.73 -9.96 -16.50
N THR A 65 -12.21 -10.87 -15.67
CA THR A 65 -13.65 -11.10 -15.52
C THR A 65 -14.17 -10.26 -14.37
N CYS A 66 -15.06 -9.31 -14.68
CA CYS A 66 -15.75 -8.51 -13.69
C CYS A 66 -16.90 -9.30 -13.06
N PRO A 67 -16.86 -9.57 -11.75
CA PRO A 67 -17.97 -10.22 -11.08
C PRO A 67 -19.15 -9.25 -10.96
N ALA A 68 -20.37 -9.79 -10.89
CA ALA A 68 -21.56 -8.98 -10.62
C ALA A 68 -21.55 -8.38 -9.20
N THR A 69 -20.90 -9.07 -8.26
CA THR A 69 -20.74 -8.63 -6.87
C THR A 69 -19.33 -8.90 -6.38
N PHE A 70 -18.82 -8.01 -5.53
CA PHE A 70 -17.53 -8.19 -4.87
C PHE A 70 -17.72 -8.73 -3.46
N PRO A 71 -16.85 -9.62 -2.98
CA PRO A 71 -16.86 -10.10 -1.60
C PRO A 71 -16.30 -9.00 -0.66
N ILE A 72 -17.05 -7.92 -0.49
CA ILE A 72 -16.76 -6.87 0.48
C ILE A 72 -17.46 -7.23 1.79
N PRO A 73 -16.74 -7.41 2.90
CA PRO A 73 -17.35 -7.70 4.20
C PRO A 73 -18.38 -6.63 4.57
N GLN A 74 -19.42 -7.02 5.31
CA GLN A 74 -20.36 -6.05 5.88
C GLN A 74 -19.69 -5.26 7.01
N ARG A 75 -20.01 -3.97 7.10
CA ARG A 75 -19.50 -3.13 8.19
C ARG A 75 -20.22 -3.50 9.48
N PRO A 76 -19.52 -3.71 10.61
CA PRO A 76 -20.18 -3.86 11.90
C PRO A 76 -21.06 -2.63 12.19
N ALA A 77 -22.22 -2.84 12.84
CA ALA A 77 -23.24 -1.80 13.01
C ALA A 77 -22.70 -0.52 13.69
N ASP A 78 -21.80 -0.69 14.66
CA ASP A 78 -21.22 0.41 15.46
C ASP A 78 -19.80 0.80 15.03
N ALA A 79 -19.29 0.24 13.92
CA ALA A 79 -17.97 0.58 13.41
C ALA A 79 -18.01 1.87 12.58
N PRO A 80 -16.92 2.68 12.62
CA PRO A 80 -16.82 3.88 11.78
C PRO A 80 -16.87 3.52 10.30
N VAL A 81 -17.35 4.46 9.49
CA VAL A 81 -17.34 4.32 8.02
C VAL A 81 -15.89 4.21 7.57
N ASP A 82 -15.53 3.10 6.92
CA ASP A 82 -14.16 2.69 6.61
C ASP A 82 -13.94 2.40 5.11
N ASP A 83 -14.94 2.71 4.27
CA ASP A 83 -14.90 2.44 2.84
C ASP A 83 -14.51 3.68 2.02
N VAL A 84 -13.81 3.46 0.90
CA VAL A 84 -13.58 4.45 -0.15
C VAL A 84 -14.39 4.01 -1.38
N ARG A 85 -15.46 4.76 -1.69
CA ARG A 85 -16.47 4.42 -2.72
C ARG A 85 -16.97 2.95 -2.66
N GLY A 86 -17.17 2.42 -1.47
CA GLY A 86 -17.66 1.05 -1.26
C GLY A 86 -16.58 -0.03 -1.16
N LEU A 87 -15.30 0.29 -1.44
CA LEU A 87 -14.18 -0.60 -1.19
C LEU A 87 -13.67 -0.43 0.24
N ARG A 88 -13.61 -1.53 1.00
CA ARG A 88 -13.16 -1.55 2.40
C ARG A 88 -11.76 -2.13 2.54
N LEU A 89 -11.06 -1.75 3.59
CA LEU A 89 -9.80 -2.38 4.01
C LEU A 89 -10.03 -3.86 4.39
N GLY A 90 -8.95 -4.64 4.42
CA GLY A 90 -8.93 -6.05 4.80
C GLY A 90 -9.39 -7.04 3.72
N VAL A 91 -9.95 -6.56 2.60
CA VAL A 91 -10.26 -7.42 1.44
C VAL A 91 -9.00 -7.93 0.76
N SER A 92 -9.11 -9.00 -0.04
CA SER A 92 -7.96 -9.50 -0.80
C SER A 92 -7.47 -8.47 -1.83
N GLY A 93 -6.17 -8.49 -2.14
CA GLY A 93 -5.61 -7.61 -3.15
C GLY A 93 -6.27 -7.76 -4.53
N ASN A 94 -6.57 -8.99 -4.94
CA ASN A 94 -7.31 -9.28 -6.16
C ASN A 94 -8.72 -8.67 -6.16
N THR A 95 -9.41 -8.70 -5.01
CA THR A 95 -10.71 -8.04 -4.87
C THR A 95 -10.59 -6.54 -5.08
N ALA A 96 -9.58 -5.91 -4.46
CA ALA A 96 -9.35 -4.46 -4.55
C ALA A 96 -9.06 -4.00 -5.98
N ILE A 97 -8.12 -4.67 -6.65
CA ILE A 97 -7.74 -4.38 -8.03
C ILE A 97 -8.94 -4.52 -8.96
N ARG A 98 -9.67 -5.64 -8.89
CA ARG A 98 -10.85 -5.86 -9.73
C ARG A 98 -11.98 -4.89 -9.41
N PHE A 99 -12.16 -4.51 -8.15
CA PHE A 99 -13.15 -3.50 -7.77
C PHE A 99 -12.89 -2.17 -8.50
N ALA A 100 -11.63 -1.73 -8.59
CA ALA A 100 -11.28 -0.51 -9.31
C ALA A 100 -11.40 -0.63 -10.83
N GLN A 101 -11.16 -1.82 -11.40
CA GLN A 101 -11.23 -2.05 -12.84
C GLN A 101 -12.64 -2.39 -13.36
N CYS A 102 -13.63 -2.51 -12.46
CA CYS A 102 -14.97 -2.97 -12.81
C CYS A 102 -16.05 -2.01 -12.32
N LYS A 103 -17.13 -1.90 -13.08
CA LYS A 103 -18.35 -1.20 -12.67
C LYS A 103 -19.56 -1.92 -13.21
N ASP A 104 -20.53 -2.22 -12.34
CA ASP A 104 -21.80 -2.86 -12.72
C ASP A 104 -21.61 -4.16 -13.54
N GLY A 105 -20.62 -4.98 -13.15
CA GLY A 105 -20.26 -6.23 -13.83
C GLY A 105 -19.53 -6.07 -15.17
N LYS A 106 -19.15 -4.84 -15.56
CA LYS A 106 -18.44 -4.54 -16.81
C LYS A 106 -17.01 -4.08 -16.55
N VAL A 107 -16.10 -4.48 -17.44
CA VAL A 107 -14.71 -4.03 -17.44
C VAL A 107 -14.67 -2.55 -17.84
N LEU A 108 -13.99 -1.75 -17.04
CA LEU A 108 -13.66 -0.36 -17.35
C LEU A 108 -12.41 -0.31 -18.20
N ASP A 109 -12.33 0.68 -19.09
CA ASP A 109 -11.06 1.01 -19.72
C ASP A 109 -10.09 1.49 -18.63
N SER A 110 -9.03 0.71 -18.42
CA SER A 110 -8.14 0.86 -17.28
C SER A 110 -6.72 0.44 -17.58
N VAL A 111 -5.78 1.05 -16.86
CA VAL A 111 -4.38 0.64 -16.81
C VAL A 111 -4.04 0.24 -15.39
N TYR A 112 -3.32 -0.88 -15.27
CA TYR A 112 -2.80 -1.42 -14.04
C TYR A 112 -1.26 -1.34 -14.01
N ALA A 113 -0.73 -1.03 -12.83
CA ALA A 113 0.69 -1.12 -12.52
C ALA A 113 0.86 -1.77 -11.14
N GLU A 114 1.88 -2.63 -11.01
CA GLU A 114 2.29 -3.26 -9.75
C GLU A 114 3.71 -2.82 -9.42
N GLY A 115 3.97 -2.54 -8.15
CA GLY A 115 5.20 -1.90 -7.69
C GLY A 115 5.16 -0.41 -7.95
N ASP A 116 5.13 0.39 -6.89
CA ASP A 116 5.23 1.84 -6.99
C ASP A 116 6.56 2.32 -6.40
N GLU A 117 7.51 2.68 -7.27
CA GLU A 117 8.79 3.28 -6.88
C GLU A 117 8.60 4.68 -6.25
N SER A 118 7.41 5.28 -6.32
CA SER A 118 7.13 6.64 -5.84
C SER A 118 6.50 6.73 -4.45
N PHE A 119 6.23 5.60 -3.81
CA PHE A 119 5.68 5.56 -2.47
C PHE A 119 6.74 5.97 -1.43
N ASN A 120 6.67 7.20 -0.95
CA ASN A 120 7.50 7.66 0.14
C ASN A 120 6.95 7.13 1.47
N HIS A 121 7.70 6.23 2.11
CA HIS A 121 7.29 5.60 3.35
C HIS A 121 8.40 5.62 4.40
N ASN A 122 8.01 5.80 5.65
CA ASN A 122 8.85 5.48 6.79
C ASN A 122 8.28 4.21 7.43
N SER A 123 8.86 3.06 7.08
CA SER A 123 8.33 1.78 7.52
C SER A 123 8.74 1.37 8.93
N GLY A 124 9.59 2.13 9.62
CA GLY A 124 10.13 1.73 10.92
C GLY A 124 10.83 0.36 10.88
N GLY A 125 11.34 -0.06 9.72
CA GLY A 125 11.95 -1.38 9.51
C GLY A 125 11.03 -2.46 8.94
N LEU A 126 9.78 -2.15 8.60
CA LEU A 126 8.84 -3.08 7.96
C LEU A 126 8.98 -3.07 6.42
N LYS A 127 8.72 -4.20 5.77
CA LYS A 127 8.83 -4.32 4.31
C LYS A 127 7.44 -4.29 3.69
N ILE A 128 7.09 -3.19 3.02
CA ILE A 128 5.89 -3.15 2.18
C ILE A 128 6.10 -4.07 0.97
N ARG A 129 5.23 -5.06 0.82
CA ARG A 129 5.43 -6.12 -0.20
C ARG A 129 4.76 -5.82 -1.52
N THR A 130 3.54 -5.29 -1.50
CA THR A 130 2.76 -5.17 -2.73
C THR A 130 2.03 -3.84 -2.80
N MET A 131 2.42 -3.03 -3.77
CA MET A 131 1.68 -1.83 -4.14
C MET A 131 1.10 -1.99 -5.53
N ALA A 132 -0.09 -1.46 -5.73
CA ALA A 132 -0.71 -1.46 -7.03
C ALA A 132 -1.43 -0.15 -7.31
N THR A 133 -1.43 0.24 -8.59
CA THR A 133 -2.16 1.38 -9.09
C THR A 133 -3.12 0.92 -10.18
N VAL A 134 -4.35 1.43 -10.12
CA VAL A 134 -5.34 1.27 -11.18
C VAL A 134 -5.83 2.66 -11.58
N ALA A 135 -5.62 3.05 -12.82
CA ALA A 135 -6.29 4.21 -13.40
C ALA A 135 -7.38 3.78 -14.35
N THR A 136 -8.48 4.52 -14.35
CA THR A 136 -9.66 4.29 -15.19
C THR A 136 -9.98 5.54 -16.00
N GLY A 137 -10.58 5.37 -17.18
CA GLY A 137 -11.03 6.45 -18.04
C GLY A 137 -10.76 6.17 -19.51
N THR A 138 -10.92 7.17 -20.38
CA THR A 138 -10.55 7.05 -21.80
C THR A 138 -9.06 7.32 -21.98
N LEU A 139 -8.25 6.34 -21.59
CA LEU A 139 -6.81 6.52 -21.44
C LEU A 139 -6.12 6.42 -22.82
N PRO A 140 -5.28 7.39 -23.21
CA PRO A 140 -4.53 7.31 -24.45
C PRO A 140 -3.58 6.12 -24.46
N ASP A 141 -3.34 5.52 -25.64
CA ASP A 141 -2.45 4.37 -25.78
C ASP A 141 -1.07 4.61 -25.15
N TYR A 142 -0.50 5.83 -25.17
CA TYR A 142 0.83 6.04 -24.60
C TYR A 142 0.91 5.90 -23.06
N TRP A 143 -0.23 5.77 -22.34
CA TRP A 143 -0.25 5.58 -20.88
C TRP A 143 0.62 4.40 -20.43
N TYR A 144 0.72 3.32 -21.22
CA TYR A 144 1.58 2.18 -20.87
C TYR A 144 3.08 2.49 -20.91
N ARG A 145 3.50 3.61 -21.52
CA ARG A 145 4.92 3.99 -21.73
C ARG A 145 5.41 5.07 -20.77
N THR A 146 4.52 5.90 -20.24
CA THR A 146 4.87 7.04 -19.39
C THR A 146 4.75 6.65 -17.92
N ARG A 147 5.79 6.91 -17.11
CA ARG A 147 5.65 6.79 -15.65
C ARG A 147 4.45 7.62 -15.20
N PHE A 148 3.57 7.04 -14.38
CA PHE A 148 2.38 7.68 -13.83
C PHE A 148 2.67 9.07 -13.21
N ASN A 149 3.92 9.35 -12.79
CA ASN A 149 4.27 10.58 -12.09
C ASN A 149 4.99 11.64 -12.93
N GLY A 150 5.59 11.29 -14.08
CA GLY A 150 6.47 12.22 -14.80
C GLY A 150 5.73 13.27 -15.63
N ASP A 151 4.75 12.81 -16.43
CA ASP A 151 4.04 13.65 -17.40
C ASP A 151 2.71 14.18 -16.87
N PHE A 152 2.16 13.57 -15.82
CA PHE A 152 0.89 13.94 -15.19
C PHE A 152 1.00 15.07 -14.17
N GLU A 153 2.16 15.21 -13.50
CA GLU A 153 2.39 16.31 -12.56
C GLU A 153 2.59 17.66 -13.29
N GLN A 154 3.13 17.62 -14.50
CA GLN A 154 3.48 18.83 -15.25
C GLN A 154 2.29 19.48 -15.98
N ASP A 155 1.27 18.71 -16.35
CA ASP A 155 0.04 19.25 -16.97
C ASP A 155 -1.23 18.58 -16.41
N PRO A 156 -1.80 19.15 -15.33
CA PRO A 156 -3.02 18.65 -14.74
C PRO A 156 -4.18 18.59 -15.74
N SER A 157 -4.22 19.43 -16.77
CA SER A 157 -5.34 19.45 -17.72
C SER A 157 -5.43 18.18 -18.56
N LYS A 158 -4.28 17.57 -18.91
CA LYS A 158 -4.22 16.27 -19.61
C LYS A 158 -4.67 15.12 -18.72
N LYS A 159 -4.34 15.18 -17.42
CA LYS A 159 -4.84 14.23 -16.42
C LYS A 159 -6.37 14.25 -16.32
N LEU A 160 -6.97 15.45 -16.26
CA LEU A 160 -8.41 15.64 -16.07
C LEU A 160 -9.27 15.24 -17.28
N ALA A 161 -8.72 15.28 -18.50
CA ALA A 161 -9.50 15.06 -19.72
C ALA A 161 -9.77 13.57 -20.01
N HIS A 162 -8.92 12.68 -19.49
CA HIS A 162 -8.91 11.28 -19.87
C HIS A 162 -9.15 10.33 -18.70
N THR A 163 -8.98 10.80 -17.46
CA THR A 163 -9.01 9.95 -16.27
C THR A 163 -10.31 10.15 -15.50
N ASP A 164 -10.98 9.06 -15.14
CA ASP A 164 -12.16 9.06 -14.27
C ASP A 164 -11.78 8.91 -12.80
N ALA A 165 -10.81 8.02 -12.52
CA ALA A 165 -10.29 7.78 -11.17
C ALA A 165 -8.91 7.12 -11.23
N ILE A 166 -8.06 7.45 -10.25
CA ILE A 166 -6.80 6.78 -9.98
C ILE A 166 -6.86 6.19 -8.58
N TRP A 167 -6.62 4.89 -8.48
CA TRP A 167 -6.58 4.13 -7.25
C TRP A 167 -5.16 3.71 -6.96
N HIS A 168 -4.72 3.87 -5.72
CA HIS A 168 -3.50 3.25 -5.22
C HIS A 168 -3.85 2.35 -4.06
N PHE A 169 -3.21 1.19 -4.02
CA PHE A 169 -3.42 0.15 -3.04
C PHE A 169 -2.11 -0.17 -2.37
N LEU A 170 -2.16 -0.17 -1.05
CA LEU A 170 -1.14 -0.80 -0.21
C LEU A 170 -1.69 -2.14 0.24
N MET A 171 -1.05 -3.21 -0.19
CA MET A 171 -1.41 -4.57 0.13
C MET A 171 -0.23 -5.26 0.79
N ASP A 172 -0.51 -6.06 1.80
CA ASP A 172 0.53 -6.87 2.45
C ASP A 172 0.06 -8.28 2.75
N GLY A 173 1.03 -9.17 2.81
CA GLY A 173 0.87 -10.54 3.27
C GLY A 173 1.66 -11.56 2.49
N MET A 174 1.33 -12.84 2.73
CA MET A 174 1.95 -13.93 1.98
C MET A 174 1.57 -13.84 0.50
N PRO A 175 2.47 -14.22 -0.44
CA PRO A 175 2.16 -14.25 -1.86
C PRO A 175 0.83 -14.95 -2.17
N GLY A 176 -0.08 -14.25 -2.85
CA GLY A 176 -1.41 -14.72 -3.23
C GLY A 176 -2.47 -14.71 -2.11
N LYS A 177 -2.13 -14.19 -0.92
CA LYS A 177 -3.02 -14.02 0.23
C LYS A 177 -2.96 -12.61 0.81
N GLU A 178 -2.51 -11.65 0.01
CA GLU A 178 -2.35 -10.27 0.41
C GLU A 178 -3.72 -9.65 0.73
N LYS A 179 -3.73 -8.82 1.78
CA LYS A 179 -4.88 -8.03 2.19
C LYS A 179 -4.60 -6.56 1.96
N LEU A 180 -5.66 -5.81 1.71
CA LEU A 180 -5.63 -4.37 1.51
C LEU A 180 -5.55 -3.63 2.85
N TYR A 181 -4.49 -2.84 3.06
CA TYR A 181 -4.27 -2.07 4.29
C TYR A 181 -4.32 -0.55 4.07
N GLY A 182 -4.15 -0.10 2.83
CA GLY A 182 -4.28 1.31 2.47
C GLY A 182 -4.90 1.49 1.09
N ILE A 183 -5.75 2.51 0.96
CA ILE A 183 -6.40 2.92 -0.28
C ILE A 183 -6.17 4.41 -0.45
N TRP A 184 -5.76 4.82 -1.65
CA TRP A 184 -5.83 6.20 -2.09
C TRP A 184 -6.67 6.26 -3.35
N LEU A 185 -7.59 7.22 -3.40
CA LEU A 185 -8.43 7.50 -4.55
C LEU A 185 -8.27 8.97 -4.90
N GLU A 186 -7.81 9.22 -6.11
CA GLU A 186 -7.96 10.52 -6.75
C GLU A 186 -9.11 10.46 -7.76
N GLN A 187 -10.07 11.37 -7.60
CA GLN A 187 -11.15 11.58 -8.55
C GLN A 187 -11.03 12.98 -9.16
N PRO A 188 -10.44 13.09 -10.36
CA PRO A 188 -10.42 14.32 -11.13
C PRO A 188 -11.81 14.68 -11.70
N PHE A 189 -12.02 15.96 -11.99
CA PHE A 189 -13.21 16.46 -12.69
C PHE A 189 -12.82 17.21 -13.97
N ALA A 190 -13.40 16.79 -15.09
CA ALA A 190 -13.23 17.47 -16.37
C ALA A 190 -13.72 18.93 -16.29
N LYS A 191 -13.05 19.83 -17.04
CA LYS A 191 -13.41 21.25 -17.11
C LYS A 191 -14.89 21.40 -17.50
N GLY A 192 -15.62 22.24 -16.76
CA GLY A 192 -17.06 22.46 -16.98
C GLY A 192 -17.98 21.43 -16.31
N SER A 193 -17.45 20.32 -15.81
CA SER A 193 -18.17 19.33 -14.98
C SER A 193 -17.74 19.37 -13.51
N GLN A 194 -17.00 20.39 -13.12
CA GLN A 194 -16.42 20.53 -11.78
C GLN A 194 -17.52 20.86 -10.75
N PRO A 195 -17.69 20.05 -9.70
CA PRO A 195 -18.57 20.38 -8.59
C PRO A 195 -17.97 21.52 -7.75
N THR A 196 -18.77 22.12 -6.86
CA THR A 196 -18.22 23.12 -5.93
C THR A 196 -17.42 22.44 -4.81
N VAL A 197 -16.37 23.09 -4.33
CA VAL A 197 -15.59 22.65 -3.15
C VAL A 197 -16.53 22.43 -1.95
N ALA A 198 -17.47 23.36 -1.73
CA ALA A 198 -18.47 23.25 -0.67
C ALA A 198 -19.36 22.01 -0.79
N SER A 199 -19.82 21.66 -2.01
CA SER A 199 -20.64 20.47 -2.24
C SER A 199 -19.88 19.17 -1.96
N GLN A 200 -18.59 19.11 -2.34
CA GLN A 200 -17.74 17.96 -2.07
C GLN A 200 -17.45 17.81 -0.57
N ALA A 201 -17.14 18.92 0.12
CA ALA A 201 -16.95 18.92 1.56
C ALA A 201 -18.22 18.44 2.30
N ALA A 202 -19.40 18.91 1.88
CA ALA A 202 -20.68 18.47 2.43
C ALA A 202 -20.95 16.97 2.17
N ALA A 203 -20.62 16.47 0.98
CA ALA A 203 -20.77 15.04 0.64
C ALA A 203 -19.83 14.17 1.48
N LEU A 204 -18.59 14.59 1.70
CA LEU A 204 -17.63 13.91 2.57
C LEU A 204 -18.13 13.87 4.02
N LYS A 205 -18.60 15.01 4.54
CA LYS A 205 -19.19 15.08 5.89
C LYS A 205 -20.44 14.21 6.03
N LYS A 206 -21.30 14.19 5.02
CA LYS A 206 -22.47 13.30 5.00
C LYS A 206 -22.07 11.83 5.06
N LYS A 207 -20.96 11.45 4.43
CA LYS A 207 -20.47 10.07 4.39
C LYS A 207 -19.76 9.66 5.68
N TYR A 208 -18.78 10.45 6.12
CA TYR A 208 -17.87 10.08 7.21
C TYR A 208 -18.19 10.74 8.55
N GLY A 209 -19.14 11.69 8.59
CA GLY A 209 -19.43 12.52 9.75
C GLY A 209 -18.57 13.79 9.79
N GLU A 210 -18.60 14.51 10.91
CA GLU A 210 -17.72 15.66 11.13
C GLU A 210 -16.27 15.19 11.32
N PRO A 211 -15.28 15.80 10.63
CA PRO A 211 -13.88 15.47 10.87
C PRO A 211 -13.46 15.92 12.27
N ASN A 212 -12.71 15.09 12.99
CA ASN A 212 -12.20 15.43 14.31
C ASN A 212 -10.86 16.20 14.25
N TYR A 213 -10.29 16.35 13.06
CA TYR A 213 -9.16 17.24 12.81
C TYR A 213 -9.23 17.81 11.39
N THR A 214 -8.91 19.10 11.25
CA THR A 214 -8.74 19.76 9.95
C THR A 214 -7.46 20.59 10.01
N ASP A 215 -6.57 20.40 9.03
CA ASP A 215 -5.31 21.12 9.02
C ASP A 215 -5.42 22.51 8.36
N SER A 216 -4.33 23.28 8.40
CA SER A 216 -4.27 24.63 7.83
C SER A 216 -4.47 24.69 6.31
N ASN A 217 -4.31 23.57 5.60
CA ASN A 217 -4.55 23.46 4.16
C ASN A 217 -5.99 23.03 3.85
N GLY A 218 -6.86 22.95 4.86
CA GLY A 218 -8.25 22.55 4.72
C GLY A 218 -8.44 21.04 4.47
N ARG A 219 -7.43 20.22 4.73
CA ARG A 219 -7.57 18.76 4.66
C ARG A 219 -8.31 18.26 5.87
N ALA A 220 -9.35 17.47 5.63
CA ALA A 220 -10.20 16.90 6.67
C ALA A 220 -9.69 15.51 7.06
N TYR A 221 -9.71 15.20 8.35
CA TYR A 221 -9.27 13.91 8.88
C TYR A 221 -10.34 13.34 9.82
N TRP A 222 -10.61 12.04 9.65
CA TRP A 222 -11.41 11.22 10.56
C TRP A 222 -10.47 10.18 11.16
N LEU A 223 -10.02 10.46 12.37
CA LEU A 223 -8.97 9.70 13.06
C LEU A 223 -9.59 8.86 14.17
N HIS A 224 -9.29 7.56 14.17
CA HIS A 224 -9.78 6.63 15.18
C HIS A 224 -8.62 5.96 15.92
N LEU A 225 -8.87 5.63 17.18
CA LEU A 225 -8.04 4.72 17.97
C LEU A 225 -8.17 3.29 17.41
N PRO A 226 -7.25 2.37 17.75
CA PRO A 226 -7.31 0.97 17.30
C PRO A 226 -8.58 0.23 17.70
N ASN A 227 -9.26 0.70 18.76
CA ASN A 227 -10.56 0.16 19.19
C ASN A 227 -11.76 0.75 18.40
N GLY A 228 -11.51 1.56 17.37
CA GLY A 228 -12.52 2.17 16.50
C GLY A 228 -13.18 3.44 17.06
N GLN A 229 -12.84 3.88 18.27
CA GLN A 229 -13.36 5.12 18.83
C GLN A 229 -12.70 6.34 18.17
N PRO A 230 -13.43 7.44 17.91
CA PRO A 230 -12.82 8.65 17.39
C PRO A 230 -11.82 9.20 18.41
N ILE A 231 -10.66 9.67 17.92
CA ILE A 231 -9.67 10.32 18.78
C ILE A 231 -10.30 11.60 19.33
N PRO A 232 -10.30 11.83 20.67
CA PRO A 232 -10.93 13.00 21.25
C PRO A 232 -10.22 14.30 20.86
N GLU A 233 -11.00 15.38 20.67
CA GLU A 233 -10.48 16.69 20.22
C GLU A 233 -9.41 17.27 21.15
N PHE A 234 -9.52 17.00 22.46
CA PHE A 234 -8.55 17.47 23.46
C PHE A 234 -7.19 16.78 23.37
N ASN A 235 -7.10 15.60 22.75
CA ASN A 235 -5.83 14.89 22.56
C ASN A 235 -5.13 15.38 21.28
N ARG A 236 -4.72 16.66 21.32
CA ARG A 236 -4.11 17.34 20.17
C ARG A 236 -2.85 16.64 19.68
N ASP A 237 -2.03 16.11 20.57
CA ASP A 237 -0.78 15.43 20.22
C ASP A 237 -1.04 14.16 19.39
N LEU A 238 -2.01 13.33 19.80
CA LEU A 238 -2.35 12.12 19.05
C LEU A 238 -3.06 12.45 17.72
N LEU A 239 -3.91 13.47 17.68
CA LEU A 239 -4.52 13.95 16.42
C LEU A 239 -3.45 14.42 15.43
N HIS A 240 -2.50 15.24 15.88
CA HIS A 240 -1.40 15.72 15.05
C HIS A 240 -0.46 14.60 14.60
N ARG A 241 -0.25 13.60 15.47
CA ARG A 241 0.48 12.39 15.12
C ARG A 241 -0.29 11.65 14.02
N CYS A 242 -1.46 11.08 14.30
CA CYS A 242 -2.18 10.25 13.33
C CYS A 242 -2.55 10.95 12.01
N SER A 243 -2.70 12.28 11.99
CA SER A 243 -2.94 13.04 10.74
C SER A 243 -1.72 13.16 9.81
N ARG A 244 -0.48 13.13 10.34
CA ARG A 244 0.74 13.21 9.52
C ARG A 244 1.06 11.90 8.80
N TYR A 245 0.43 10.81 9.20
CA TYR A 245 0.83 9.46 8.81
C TYR A 245 0.16 9.02 7.52
N LEU A 246 -0.88 9.72 7.07
CA LEU A 246 -1.55 9.44 5.81
C LEU A 246 -1.72 10.73 5.00
N SER A 247 -1.10 10.78 3.83
CA SER A 247 -1.32 11.87 2.86
C SER A 247 -2.26 11.42 1.77
N ALA A 248 -3.37 12.14 1.56
CA ALA A 248 -4.30 11.87 0.46
C ALA A 248 -3.65 12.03 -0.92
N SER A 249 -2.63 12.88 -1.04
CA SER A 249 -2.06 13.30 -2.33
C SER A 249 -0.64 12.80 -2.61
N GLN A 250 0.12 12.39 -1.59
CA GLN A 250 1.53 11.99 -1.74
C GLN A 250 1.77 10.50 -1.57
N GLN A 251 0.70 9.70 -1.48
CA GLN A 251 0.77 8.26 -1.25
C GLN A 251 1.85 7.94 -0.21
N SER A 252 1.65 8.42 1.01
CA SER A 252 2.60 8.20 2.10
C SER A 252 1.86 7.57 3.26
N LEU A 253 2.45 6.52 3.81
CA LEU A 253 2.02 5.89 5.05
C LEU A 253 3.19 5.81 6.02
N SER A 254 2.93 6.12 7.29
CA SER A 254 3.80 5.74 8.40
C SER A 254 3.04 4.78 9.31
N PHE A 255 3.76 3.89 9.99
CA PHE A 255 3.19 2.87 10.86
C PHE A 255 3.14 3.40 12.29
N ASP A 256 1.96 3.41 12.90
CA ASP A 256 1.80 3.77 14.32
C ASP A 256 0.78 2.82 14.96
N PRO A 257 1.16 2.05 15.99
CA PRO A 257 0.22 1.16 16.67
C PRO A 257 -0.88 1.91 17.44
N GLU A 258 -0.73 3.21 17.71
CA GLU A 258 -1.73 4.02 18.40
C GLU A 258 -2.78 4.61 17.45
N CYS A 259 -2.58 4.52 16.13
CA CYS A 259 -3.48 5.05 15.12
C CYS A 259 -4.23 3.90 14.44
N GLY A 260 -5.52 3.73 14.76
CA GLY A 260 -6.41 2.79 14.08
C GLY A 260 -6.86 3.33 12.72
N LEU A 261 -8.15 3.23 12.39
CA LEU A 261 -8.66 3.74 11.12
C LEU A 261 -8.39 5.26 10.95
N VAL A 262 -7.61 5.60 9.92
CA VAL A 262 -7.33 6.96 9.48
C VAL A 262 -7.95 7.17 8.11
N ILE A 263 -8.85 8.15 8.00
CA ILE A 263 -9.35 8.64 6.71
C ILE A 263 -8.98 10.10 6.56
N THR A 264 -8.43 10.47 5.40
CA THR A 264 -8.14 11.86 5.06
C THR A 264 -8.73 12.21 3.70
N ALA A 265 -9.22 13.44 3.56
CA ALA A 265 -9.67 13.97 2.30
C ALA A 265 -9.07 15.36 2.02
N SER A 266 -8.66 15.58 0.78
CA SER A 266 -8.24 16.88 0.26
C SER A 266 -9.03 17.24 -0.98
N LEU A 267 -9.43 18.51 -1.07
CA LEU A 267 -10.11 19.07 -2.23
C LEU A 267 -9.15 20.01 -2.94
N THR A 268 -8.76 19.67 -4.16
CA THR A 268 -7.90 20.54 -4.97
C THR A 268 -8.79 21.54 -5.69
N PRO A 269 -8.65 22.85 -5.44
CA PRO A 269 -9.42 23.86 -6.16
C PRO A 269 -8.97 23.96 -7.62
N ALA A 270 -9.90 24.27 -8.52
CA ALA A 270 -9.60 24.64 -9.91
C ALA A 270 -9.11 26.09 -10.01
N GLN A 271 -8.90 26.60 -11.25
CA GLN A 271 -8.56 28.02 -11.43
C GLN A 271 -9.62 28.96 -10.82
N ASN A 272 -10.90 28.55 -10.85
CA ASN A 272 -11.91 29.14 -9.99
C ASN A 272 -11.89 28.40 -8.64
N PRO A 273 -11.49 29.06 -7.53
CA PRO A 273 -11.30 28.40 -6.24
C PRO A 273 -12.58 27.87 -5.60
N MET A 274 -13.76 28.27 -6.09
CA MET A 274 -15.04 27.70 -5.65
C MET A 274 -15.32 26.31 -6.25
N LEU A 275 -14.64 25.94 -7.33
CA LEU A 275 -14.82 24.67 -8.04
C LEU A 275 -13.71 23.70 -7.65
N ALA A 276 -14.06 22.43 -7.47
CA ALA A 276 -13.12 21.36 -7.21
C ALA A 276 -12.58 20.83 -8.54
N GLN A 277 -11.26 20.85 -8.70
CA GLN A 277 -10.54 20.19 -9.77
C GLN A 277 -10.45 18.68 -9.54
N SER A 278 -10.21 18.27 -8.29
CA SER A 278 -10.23 16.87 -7.89
C SER A 278 -10.59 16.72 -6.41
N VAL A 279 -11.07 15.52 -6.07
CA VAL A 279 -11.16 15.06 -4.69
C VAL A 279 -10.17 13.93 -4.51
N ASN A 280 -9.32 14.02 -3.49
CA ASN A 280 -8.43 12.94 -3.09
C ASN A 280 -8.91 12.42 -1.73
N VAL A 281 -9.07 11.12 -1.61
CA VAL A 281 -9.42 10.44 -0.35
C VAL A 281 -8.42 9.33 -0.12
N ALA A 282 -7.90 9.23 1.10
CA ALA A 282 -7.15 8.07 1.51
C ALA A 282 -7.74 7.46 2.78
N ALA A 283 -7.66 6.14 2.88
CA ALA A 283 -8.04 5.38 4.06
C ALA A 283 -6.96 4.34 4.33
N ALA A 284 -6.52 4.22 5.59
CA ALA A 284 -5.60 3.18 6.04
C ALA A 284 -5.88 2.80 7.49
N ASP A 285 -5.39 1.64 7.90
CA ASP A 285 -5.40 1.20 9.30
C ASP A 285 -3.95 0.89 9.73
N PRO A 286 -3.18 1.92 10.16
CA PRO A 286 -1.79 1.75 10.55
C PRO A 286 -1.60 0.76 11.70
N ALA A 287 -2.51 0.73 12.68
CA ALA A 287 -2.43 -0.21 13.79
C ALA A 287 -2.63 -1.65 13.35
N ALA A 288 -3.65 -1.93 12.51
CA ALA A 288 -3.87 -3.28 11.99
C ALA A 288 -2.75 -3.75 11.07
N LEU A 289 -2.18 -2.84 10.28
CA LEU A 289 -1.02 -3.15 9.44
C LEU A 289 0.23 -3.41 10.30
N TYR A 290 0.47 -2.58 11.33
CA TYR A 290 1.57 -2.78 12.27
C TYR A 290 1.44 -4.13 12.99
N ASP A 291 0.27 -4.44 13.56
CA ASP A 291 0.02 -5.72 14.23
C ASP A 291 0.25 -6.92 13.29
N TYR A 292 -0.24 -6.82 12.05
CA TYR A 292 -0.04 -7.86 11.05
C TYR A 292 1.46 -8.12 10.80
N GLU A 293 2.21 -7.06 10.54
CA GLU A 293 3.64 -7.13 10.27
C GLU A 293 4.44 -7.66 11.48
N GLN A 294 4.12 -7.20 12.68
CA GLN A 294 4.78 -7.65 13.90
C GLN A 294 4.56 -9.15 14.16
N ASN A 295 3.36 -9.67 13.90
CA ASN A 295 2.99 -11.05 14.23
C ASN A 295 3.29 -12.06 13.12
N HIS A 296 3.44 -11.63 11.85
CA HIS A 296 3.63 -12.54 10.72
C HIS A 296 5.06 -12.55 10.16
N PHE A 297 5.87 -11.53 10.47
CA PHE A 297 7.23 -11.38 9.90
C PHE A 297 8.30 -11.08 10.96
N GLU A 298 8.16 -11.63 12.17
CA GLU A 298 9.07 -11.41 13.30
C GLU A 298 10.56 -11.55 12.92
N ALA A 299 10.92 -12.64 12.22
CA ALA A 299 12.31 -12.90 11.82
C ALA A 299 12.86 -11.86 10.83
N GLU A 300 12.03 -11.39 9.89
CA GLU A 300 12.43 -10.37 8.92
C GLU A 300 12.53 -8.98 9.55
N ARG A 301 11.61 -8.65 10.47
CA ARG A 301 11.66 -7.43 11.29
C ARG A 301 12.95 -7.38 12.11
N ASP A 302 13.24 -8.44 12.85
CA ASP A 302 14.40 -8.50 13.75
C ASP A 302 15.71 -8.39 12.96
N ALA A 303 15.79 -9.04 11.79
CA ALA A 303 16.92 -8.91 10.88
C ALA A 303 17.09 -7.47 10.37
N THR A 304 15.98 -6.77 10.05
CA THR A 304 16.02 -5.39 9.58
C THR A 304 16.45 -4.43 10.68
N LEU A 305 15.90 -4.56 11.90
CA LEU A 305 16.29 -3.76 13.06
C LEU A 305 17.77 -3.96 13.41
N ALA A 306 18.25 -5.20 13.37
CA ALA A 306 19.67 -5.50 13.59
C ALA A 306 20.57 -4.87 12.52
N SER A 307 20.16 -4.88 11.25
CA SER A 307 20.87 -4.20 10.17
C SER A 307 20.91 -2.67 10.37
N GLN A 308 19.79 -2.06 10.76
CA GLN A 308 19.72 -0.61 11.01
C GLN A 308 20.59 -0.19 12.21
N ALA A 309 20.54 -0.94 13.32
CA ALA A 309 21.41 -0.69 14.47
C ALA A 309 22.90 -0.79 14.10
N SER A 310 23.26 -1.76 13.24
CA SER A 310 24.62 -1.92 12.74
C SER A 310 25.05 -0.74 11.86
N GLN A 311 24.17 -0.22 11.01
CA GLN A 311 24.43 0.95 10.16
C GLN A 311 24.55 2.25 10.96
N GLN A 312 23.72 2.43 11.99
CA GLN A 312 23.82 3.58 12.90
C GLN A 312 25.12 3.55 13.71
N ALA A 313 25.53 2.37 14.18
CA ALA A 313 26.80 2.18 14.86
C ALA A 313 28.01 2.49 13.96
N SER A 314 27.99 2.05 12.69
CA SER A 314 29.05 2.37 11.72
C SER A 314 29.11 3.85 11.35
N ASN A 315 27.96 4.53 11.26
CA ASN A 315 27.90 5.96 10.97
C ASN A 315 28.38 6.80 12.16
N ALA A 316 28.14 6.34 13.39
CA ALA A 316 28.64 6.98 14.61
C ALA A 316 30.17 6.83 14.79
N THR A 317 30.79 5.80 14.19
CA THR A 317 32.25 5.57 14.24
C THR A 317 33.02 6.15 13.06
N GLY A 318 32.34 6.49 11.95
CA GLY A 318 32.94 7.11 10.75
C GLY A 318 33.04 8.64 10.79
N GLY A 319 32.50 9.30 11.82
CA GLY A 319 32.62 10.75 12.03
C GLY A 319 33.92 11.10 12.74
N THR A 320 35.04 11.13 12.01
CA THR A 320 36.26 11.80 12.49
C THR A 320 36.06 13.32 12.46
N PHE A 321 36.17 13.96 13.64
CA PHE A 321 36.38 15.41 13.78
C PHE A 321 37.72 15.85 13.20
#